data_AF-A0A2W5ZFT7-F1
#
_entry.id   AF-A0A2W5ZFT7-F1
#
_cell.length_a   1.000
_cell.length_b   1.000
_cell.length_c   1.000
_cell.angle_alpha   90.00
_cell.angle_beta   90.00
_cell.angle_gamma   90.00
#
_symmetry.space_group_name_H-M   'P 1'
#
loop_
_entity.id
_entity.type
_entity.pdbx_description
1 polymer ?
#
loop_
_entity_poly.entity_id
_entity_poly.type
_entity_poly.pdbx_seq_one_letter_code
_entity_poly.pdbx_strand_id
1 'polypeptide(L)'
;MPNGGVVIKSFRACHESTLFGFDEDPYAAKLFGELACDGIDELQRSGEQVVTKNRDGLRRQHPLTQTLIKAARRVVEEIIDTERKKAEQHQKVLETEETRKRFKEAVKSLNAMATKELEGAPGTGTGEDGRRAPGEVRPPLNGFEFIPDTYRIVLAETDVLKLRISLGPDSGIQIGDVITLESNTEGVKIIQSTIAVPVERYENPPIAVARVKVEGVQPNAEAWIVARCKGKEANAIVEVISQKSRREPPAGGLFKEIKYRVEEESPLRVHFDRHTGVIWINTMEPSVQLYFDADGKGQEKPANQCLVAELVTQVACEEIARARREKGHLNIPAGVKELDAFYGYLNKLRIQNAEMIHRLLVDPRHRRF
;
A
#
# COMPACT_ATOMS: atom_id res chain seq x y z
N MET A 1 8.20 18.61 12.00
CA MET A 1 8.62 19.30 10.75
C MET A 1 7.96 20.68 10.75
N PRO A 2 8.59 21.77 10.28
CA PRO A 2 7.88 23.04 10.15
C PRO A 2 6.78 22.87 9.08
N ASN A 3 5.52 23.08 9.47
CA ASN A 3 4.38 23.03 8.55
C ASN A 3 4.47 24.23 7.60
N GLY A 4 4.28 24.00 6.29
CA GLY A 4 4.15 25.05 5.28
C GLY A 4 3.04 26.05 5.64
N GLY A 5 3.07 27.24 5.04
CA GLY A 5 2.05 28.26 5.30
C GLY A 5 2.21 29.52 4.45
N VAL A 6 1.08 30.06 4.02
CA VAL A 6 1.00 31.40 3.41
C VAL A 6 0.43 32.36 4.45
N VAL A 7 1.18 33.41 4.75
CA VAL A 7 0.76 34.44 5.71
C VAL A 7 -0.04 35.52 5.00
N ILE A 8 -1.29 35.71 5.40
CA ILE A 8 -2.15 36.80 4.93
C ILE A 8 -1.82 38.06 5.72
N LYS A 9 -1.44 39.13 5.02
CA LYS A 9 -1.03 40.41 5.60
C LYS A 9 -1.82 41.57 4.99
N SER A 10 -1.99 42.63 5.77
CA SER A 10 -2.35 43.95 5.27
C SER A 10 -1.47 44.99 5.96
N PHE A 11 -0.90 45.92 5.19
CA PHE A 11 0.03 46.94 5.68
C PHE A 11 1.08 46.42 6.69
N ARG A 12 0.80 46.53 8.00
CA ARG A 12 1.70 46.11 9.10
C ARG A 12 1.19 44.93 9.92
N ALA A 13 0.02 44.38 9.61
CA ALA A 13 -0.62 43.32 10.36
C ALA A 13 -0.58 41.98 9.61
N CYS A 14 -0.26 40.91 10.34
CA CYS A 14 -0.47 39.53 9.91
C CYS A 14 -1.82 39.07 10.48
N HIS A 15 -2.71 38.58 9.63
CA HIS A 15 -4.07 38.21 10.04
C HIS A 15 -4.25 36.71 10.21
N GLU A 16 -3.61 35.92 9.37
CA GLU A 16 -3.82 34.47 9.33
C GLU A 16 -2.63 33.78 8.65
N SER A 17 -2.30 32.56 9.06
CA SER A 17 -1.42 31.66 8.32
C SER A 17 -2.23 30.45 7.88
N THR A 18 -2.24 30.15 6.58
CA THR A 18 -3.06 29.08 6.02
C THR A 18 -2.48 28.56 4.72
N LEU A 19 -2.79 27.31 4.36
CA LEU A 19 -2.63 26.79 3.00
C LEU A 19 -3.95 26.72 2.23
N PHE A 20 -4.95 27.51 2.63
CA PHE A 20 -6.25 27.64 1.96
C PHE A 20 -7.00 26.30 1.80
N GLY A 21 -6.79 25.37 2.74
CA GLY A 21 -7.40 24.04 2.75
C GLY A 21 -6.54 22.94 2.14
N PHE A 22 -5.27 23.20 1.84
CA PHE A 22 -4.28 22.22 1.39
C PHE A 22 -3.32 21.79 2.50
N ASP A 23 -3.66 22.03 3.76
CA ASP A 23 -2.78 21.78 4.91
C ASP A 23 -2.39 20.30 5.07
N GLU A 24 -3.20 19.38 4.54
CA GLU A 24 -2.99 17.92 4.52
C GLU A 24 -2.37 17.41 3.20
N ASP A 25 -2.12 18.28 2.20
CA ASP A 25 -1.49 17.85 0.95
C ASP A 25 0.04 17.75 1.15
N PRO A 26 0.67 16.57 0.97
CA PRO A 26 2.10 16.38 1.19
C PRO A 26 2.97 17.24 0.26
N TYR A 27 2.46 17.64 -0.91
CA TYR A 27 3.14 18.55 -1.82
C TYR A 27 3.00 20.02 -1.41
N ALA A 28 2.06 20.34 -0.50
CA ALA A 28 1.91 21.68 0.08
C ALA A 28 2.80 21.90 1.31
N ALA A 29 3.37 20.84 1.90
CA ALA A 29 4.16 20.90 3.13
C ALA A 29 5.40 21.82 3.04
N LYS A 30 5.92 22.07 1.83
CA LYS A 30 7.08 22.94 1.57
C LYS A 30 6.70 24.33 1.06
N LEU A 31 5.41 24.65 0.95
CA LEU A 31 4.96 25.94 0.45
C LEU A 31 5.04 27.00 1.55
N PHE A 32 5.79 28.06 1.26
CA PHE A 32 5.88 29.25 2.10
C PHE A 32 5.65 30.48 1.24
N GLY A 33 4.90 31.43 1.76
CA GLY A 33 4.64 32.66 1.02
C GLY A 33 3.88 33.70 1.81
N GLU A 34 3.62 34.81 1.14
CA GLU A 34 2.87 35.93 1.70
C GLU A 34 1.78 36.35 0.74
N LEU A 35 0.61 36.65 1.29
CA LEU A 35 -0.50 37.22 0.55
C LEU A 35 -0.81 38.60 1.14
N ALA A 36 -0.53 39.65 0.38
CA ALA A 36 -0.83 41.03 0.79
C ALA A 36 -2.20 41.48 0.26
N CYS A 37 -3.05 42.00 1.15
CA CYS A 37 -4.36 42.55 0.81
C CYS A 37 -4.69 43.78 1.67
N ASP A 38 -4.30 44.96 1.19
CA ASP A 38 -4.50 46.23 1.93
C ASP A 38 -5.98 46.62 2.08
N GLY A 39 -6.87 46.07 1.23
CA GLY A 39 -8.32 46.24 1.35
C GLY A 39 -8.90 45.73 2.68
N ILE A 40 -8.18 44.85 3.39
CA ILE A 40 -8.57 44.44 4.76
C ILE A 40 -8.50 45.63 5.72
N ASP A 41 -7.46 46.46 5.63
CA ASP A 41 -7.29 47.63 6.49
C ASP A 41 -8.25 48.76 6.12
N GLU A 42 -8.51 48.95 4.83
CA GLU A 42 -9.48 49.94 4.34
C GLU A 42 -10.87 49.68 4.91
N LEU A 43 -11.33 48.42 4.84
CA LEU A 43 -12.61 48.02 5.40
C LEU A 43 -12.66 48.17 6.92
N GLN A 44 -11.59 47.80 7.64
CA GLN A 44 -11.53 48.02 9.09
C GLN A 44 -11.60 49.50 9.48
N ARG A 45 -10.92 50.39 8.74
CA ARG A 45 -10.96 51.84 9.00
C ARG A 45 -12.34 52.44 8.73
N SER A 46 -13.08 51.87 7.78
CA SER A 46 -14.47 52.26 7.49
C SER A 46 -15.49 51.74 8.52
N GLY A 47 -15.04 50.92 9.49
CA GLY A 47 -15.89 50.35 10.54
C GLY A 47 -16.42 48.95 10.22
N GLU A 48 -16.11 48.38 9.07
CA GLU A 48 -16.52 47.04 8.67
C GLU A 48 -15.58 45.97 9.27
N GLN A 49 -16.15 45.01 10.01
CA GLN A 49 -15.37 44.01 10.73
C GLN A 49 -15.05 42.79 9.86
N VAL A 50 -13.92 42.84 9.15
CA VAL A 50 -13.42 41.74 8.32
C VAL A 50 -12.57 40.72 9.12
N VAL A 51 -11.90 41.18 10.18
CA VAL A 51 -11.11 40.33 11.09
C VAL A 51 -12.01 39.79 12.23
N THR A 52 -11.67 38.62 12.74
CA THR A 52 -12.35 38.02 13.90
C THR A 52 -12.19 38.91 15.14
N LYS A 53 -13.12 38.78 16.09
CA LYS A 53 -13.06 39.58 17.33
C LYS A 53 -11.78 39.32 18.14
N ASN A 54 -11.25 38.10 18.05
CA ASN A 54 -10.03 37.68 18.73
C ASN A 54 -8.75 38.07 17.96
N ARG A 55 -8.88 38.66 16.76
CA ARG A 55 -7.76 39.02 15.87
C ARG A 55 -6.85 37.84 15.52
N ASP A 56 -7.45 36.66 15.41
CA ASP A 56 -6.80 35.38 15.12
C ASP A 56 -7.12 34.85 13.71
N GLY A 57 -7.84 35.62 12.88
CA GLY A 57 -8.15 35.23 11.51
C GLY A 57 -9.12 36.16 10.80
N LEU A 58 -9.45 35.81 9.56
CA LEU A 58 -10.46 36.51 8.76
C LEU A 58 -11.85 35.89 8.92
N ARG A 59 -12.90 36.72 8.89
CA ARG A 59 -14.29 36.24 8.93
C ARG A 59 -14.66 35.55 7.63
N ARG A 60 -14.83 34.23 7.69
CA ARG A 60 -15.13 33.38 6.51
C ARG A 60 -16.40 33.77 5.74
N GLN A 61 -17.38 34.38 6.39
CA GLN A 61 -18.64 34.80 5.78
C GLN A 61 -18.53 36.14 5.04
N HIS A 62 -17.44 36.89 5.19
CA HIS A 62 -17.28 38.20 4.59
C HIS A 62 -16.99 38.10 3.07
N PRO A 63 -17.64 38.91 2.20
CA PRO A 63 -17.45 38.83 0.74
C PRO A 63 -15.99 38.99 0.28
N LEU A 64 -15.24 39.93 0.89
CA LEU A 64 -13.81 40.09 0.62
C LEU A 64 -13.04 38.80 0.92
N THR A 65 -13.26 38.21 2.11
CA THR A 65 -12.54 37.00 2.56
C THR A 65 -12.84 35.81 1.65
N GLN A 66 -14.09 35.63 1.23
CA GLN A 66 -14.44 34.57 0.29
C GLN A 66 -13.75 34.72 -1.07
N THR A 67 -13.73 35.95 -1.59
CA THR A 67 -13.09 36.26 -2.87
C THR A 67 -11.58 36.07 -2.78
N LEU A 68 -10.97 36.54 -1.69
CA LEU A 68 -9.55 36.43 -1.41
C LEU A 68 -9.10 34.97 -1.31
N ILE A 69 -9.80 34.17 -0.51
CA ILE A 69 -9.50 32.73 -0.34
C ILE A 69 -9.68 32.00 -1.67
N LYS A 70 -10.75 32.29 -2.42
CA LYS A 70 -10.99 31.65 -3.72
C LYS A 70 -9.87 31.95 -4.73
N ALA A 71 -9.42 33.20 -4.79
CA ALA A 71 -8.33 33.60 -5.68
C ALA A 71 -6.99 32.95 -5.25
N ALA A 72 -6.68 33.00 -3.96
CA ALA A 72 -5.46 32.41 -3.40
C ALA A 72 -5.41 30.89 -3.59
N ARG A 73 -6.54 30.21 -3.35
CA ARG A 73 -6.66 28.76 -3.51
C ARG A 73 -6.31 28.31 -4.93
N ARG A 74 -6.77 29.04 -5.96
CA ARG A 74 -6.45 28.72 -7.36
C ARG A 74 -4.94 28.82 -7.64
N VAL A 75 -4.28 29.85 -7.14
CA VAL A 75 -2.84 30.03 -7.32
C VAL A 75 -2.06 28.94 -6.59
N VAL A 76 -2.45 28.63 -5.35
CA VAL A 76 -1.80 27.56 -4.56
C VAL A 76 -2.01 26.19 -5.20
N GLU A 77 -3.21 25.91 -5.71
CA GLU A 77 -3.53 24.68 -6.45
C GLU A 77 -2.64 24.51 -7.70
N GLU A 78 -2.45 25.57 -8.49
CA GLU A 78 -1.57 25.55 -9.67
C GLU A 78 -0.09 25.27 -9.29
N ILE A 79 0.37 25.80 -8.16
CA ILE A 79 1.73 25.54 -7.64
C ILE A 79 1.84 24.10 -7.14
N ILE A 80 0.86 23.60 -6.38
CA ILE A 80 0.83 22.21 -5.89
C ILE A 80 0.83 21.23 -7.06
N ASP A 81 0.00 21.47 -8.08
CA ASP A 81 -0.03 20.62 -9.28
C ASP A 81 1.30 20.65 -10.05
N THR A 82 1.99 21.81 -10.04
CA THR A 82 3.33 21.92 -10.61
C THR A 82 4.34 21.11 -9.81
N GLU A 83 4.30 21.18 -8.48
CA GLU A 83 5.18 20.39 -7.61
C GLU A 83 4.87 18.89 -7.69
N ARG A 84 3.59 18.50 -7.79
CA ARG A 84 3.16 17.11 -8.05
C ARG A 84 3.70 16.61 -9.37
N LYS A 85 3.54 17.38 -10.45
CA LYS A 85 4.12 17.06 -11.76
C LYS A 85 5.65 17.04 -11.73
N LYS A 86 6.30 17.91 -10.94
CA LYS A 86 7.76 17.87 -10.74
C LYS A 86 8.21 16.66 -9.95
N ALA A 87 7.43 16.15 -9.00
CA ALA A 87 7.71 14.91 -8.29
C ALA A 87 7.54 13.70 -9.22
N GLU A 88 6.47 13.67 -10.02
CA GLU A 88 6.25 12.68 -11.09
C GLU A 88 7.32 12.76 -12.20
N GLN A 89 7.84 13.96 -12.49
CA GLN A 89 8.94 14.17 -13.44
C GLN A 89 10.33 14.04 -12.81
N HIS A 90 10.49 14.12 -11.49
CA HIS A 90 11.72 13.73 -10.79
C HIS A 90 11.82 12.20 -10.71
N GLN A 91 10.69 11.49 -10.82
CA GLN A 91 10.62 10.10 -11.27
C GLN A 91 10.87 9.95 -12.79
N LYS A 92 11.54 10.91 -13.45
CA LYS A 92 12.07 10.72 -14.82
C LYS A 92 13.06 9.57 -14.81
N VAL A 93 12.93 8.78 -15.86
CA VAL A 93 13.35 7.40 -15.95
C VAL A 93 14.79 7.15 -15.48
N LEU A 94 14.91 6.56 -14.28
CA LEU A 94 16.18 6.15 -13.67
C LEU A 94 16.85 5.05 -14.50
N GLU A 95 16.06 4.26 -15.22
CA GLU A 95 16.54 3.14 -16.03
C GLU A 95 17.08 3.61 -17.38
N THR A 96 18.30 3.18 -17.69
CA THR A 96 18.83 3.22 -19.05
C THR A 96 17.98 2.35 -19.98
N GLU A 97 18.01 2.62 -21.28
CA GLU A 97 17.32 1.81 -22.30
C GLU A 97 17.68 0.31 -22.19
N GLU A 98 18.95 0.01 -21.89
CA GLU A 98 19.43 -1.35 -21.71
C GLU A 98 18.80 -2.03 -20.48
N THR A 99 18.72 -1.32 -19.35
CA THR A 99 18.04 -1.82 -18.14
C THR A 99 16.56 -2.03 -18.40
N ARG A 100 15.88 -1.10 -19.08
CA ARG A 100 14.45 -1.27 -19.44
C ARG A 100 14.22 -2.50 -20.29
N LYS A 101 15.11 -2.78 -21.24
CA LYS A 101 15.04 -3.97 -22.08
C LYS A 101 15.14 -5.24 -21.23
N ARG A 102 16.12 -5.32 -20.33
CA ARG A 102 16.26 -6.45 -19.38
C ARG A 102 15.02 -6.60 -18.49
N PHE A 103 14.51 -5.50 -17.95
CA PHE A 103 13.31 -5.51 -17.11
C PHE A 103 12.08 -6.01 -17.86
N LYS A 104 11.88 -5.58 -19.11
CA LYS A 104 10.78 -6.06 -19.95
C LYS A 104 10.88 -7.56 -20.24
N GLU A 105 12.08 -8.05 -20.54
CA GLU A 105 12.33 -9.49 -20.74
C GLU A 105 12.10 -10.29 -19.45
N ALA A 106 12.56 -9.77 -18.31
CA ALA A 106 12.30 -10.35 -16.99
C ALA A 106 10.81 -10.43 -16.70
N VAL A 107 10.04 -9.35 -16.84
CA VAL A 107 8.58 -9.33 -16.60
C VAL A 107 7.86 -10.38 -17.44
N LYS A 108 8.23 -10.54 -18.72
CA LYS A 108 7.65 -11.58 -19.58
C LYS A 108 7.88 -12.98 -19.00
N SER A 109 9.10 -13.28 -18.57
CA SER A 109 9.45 -14.57 -17.97
C SER A 109 8.84 -14.78 -16.59
N LEU A 110 8.76 -13.74 -15.76
CA LEU A 110 8.08 -13.77 -14.46
C LEU A 110 6.59 -14.09 -14.64
N ASN A 111 5.94 -13.52 -15.66
CA ASN A 111 4.55 -13.85 -15.97
C ASN A 111 4.38 -15.27 -16.50
N ALA A 112 5.31 -15.77 -17.32
CA ALA A 112 5.28 -17.17 -17.76
C ALA A 112 5.43 -18.14 -16.57
N MET A 113 6.32 -17.81 -15.63
CA MET A 113 6.46 -18.52 -14.36
C MET A 113 5.17 -18.45 -13.53
N ALA A 114 4.62 -17.26 -13.32
CA ALA A 114 3.38 -17.07 -12.56
C ALA A 114 2.22 -17.84 -13.20
N THR A 115 2.10 -17.81 -14.53
CA THR A 115 1.09 -18.59 -15.27
C THR A 115 1.28 -20.08 -15.03
N LYS A 116 2.50 -20.60 -15.20
CA LYS A 116 2.81 -22.01 -14.94
C LYS A 116 2.46 -22.42 -13.52
N GLU A 117 2.84 -21.62 -12.52
CA GLU A 117 2.63 -21.92 -11.11
C GLU A 117 1.18 -21.71 -10.66
N LEU A 118 0.42 -20.83 -11.32
CA LEU A 118 -0.95 -20.51 -10.93
C LEU A 118 -2.02 -21.22 -11.77
N GLU A 119 -1.69 -21.69 -12.99
CA GLU A 119 -2.60 -22.37 -13.93
C GLU A 119 -2.32 -23.88 -14.09
N GLY A 120 -1.12 -24.40 -13.79
CA GLY A 120 -0.79 -25.82 -13.94
C GLY A 120 -0.04 -26.42 -12.72
N ALA A 121 -0.24 -27.69 -12.33
CA ALA A 121 -0.77 -28.80 -13.10
C ALA A 121 -2.02 -29.45 -12.45
N PRO A 122 -3.01 -29.88 -13.26
CA PRO A 122 -3.87 -31.03 -12.95
C PRO A 122 -2.99 -32.26 -12.76
N GLY A 123 -3.28 -33.06 -11.73
CA GLY A 123 -2.35 -34.06 -11.22
C GLY A 123 -1.75 -35.03 -12.25
N THR A 124 -0.46 -35.25 -12.12
CA THR A 124 0.18 -36.54 -12.39
C THR A 124 0.53 -37.14 -11.03
N GLY A 125 -0.28 -38.10 -10.57
CA GLY A 125 -0.08 -38.84 -9.32
C GLY A 125 1.27 -39.57 -9.33
N THR A 126 1.84 -39.87 -8.17
CA THR A 126 1.37 -40.97 -7.33
C THR A 126 1.37 -40.64 -5.84
N GLY A 127 0.24 -40.90 -5.19
CA GLY A 127 0.03 -40.75 -3.75
C GLY A 127 -1.43 -40.35 -3.52
N GLU A 128 -2.20 -41.27 -2.97
CA GLU A 128 -3.58 -41.06 -2.52
C GLU A 128 -3.70 -39.81 -1.62
N ASP A 129 -4.94 -39.33 -1.53
CA ASP A 129 -5.44 -38.29 -0.63
C ASP A 129 -5.48 -36.84 -1.13
N GLY A 130 -6.72 -36.32 -1.28
CA GLY A 130 -7.03 -34.95 -0.89
C GLY A 130 -7.27 -33.92 -2.00
N ARG A 131 -7.75 -34.28 -3.18
CA ARG A 131 -8.29 -33.28 -4.14
C ARG A 131 -9.53 -32.62 -3.51
N ARG A 132 -9.38 -31.44 -2.90
CA ARG A 132 -10.50 -30.62 -2.44
C ARG A 132 -11.21 -29.98 -3.61
N ALA A 133 -12.54 -30.06 -3.63
CA ALA A 133 -13.36 -29.56 -4.71
C ALA A 133 -13.42 -28.01 -4.72
N PRO A 134 -13.69 -27.36 -5.87
CA PRO A 134 -13.95 -25.92 -5.93
C PRO A 134 -15.17 -25.59 -5.06
N GLY A 135 -14.96 -24.95 -3.92
CA GLY A 135 -16.02 -24.65 -2.93
C GLY A 135 -15.64 -24.95 -1.48
N GLU A 136 -14.55 -25.67 -1.22
CA GLU A 136 -14.12 -25.96 0.16
C GLU A 136 -13.49 -24.72 0.84
N VAL A 137 -14.11 -24.30 1.94
CA VAL A 137 -13.66 -23.15 2.75
C VAL A 137 -12.41 -23.54 3.52
N ARG A 138 -11.26 -22.94 3.17
CA ARG A 138 -10.02 -23.19 3.91
C ARG A 138 -10.13 -22.72 5.38
N PRO A 139 -9.62 -23.51 6.35
CA PRO A 139 -9.50 -23.07 7.73
C PRO A 139 -8.46 -21.94 7.85
N PRO A 140 -8.63 -21.01 8.81
CA PRO A 140 -7.66 -19.96 9.11
C PRO A 140 -6.37 -20.52 9.74
N LEU A 141 -5.22 -19.91 9.43
CA LEU A 141 -3.86 -20.42 9.73
C LEU A 141 -3.64 -20.82 11.20
N ASN A 142 -4.13 -20.00 12.15
CA ASN A 142 -4.06 -20.25 13.60
C ASN A 142 -5.45 -20.47 14.23
N GLY A 143 -6.44 -20.81 13.42
CA GLY A 143 -7.84 -20.84 13.87
C GLY A 143 -8.48 -19.45 13.99
N PHE A 144 -7.77 -18.38 13.61
CA PHE A 144 -8.20 -16.99 13.74
C PHE A 144 -7.39 -16.13 12.74
N GLU A 145 -8.00 -15.65 11.64
CA GLU A 145 -7.27 -14.98 10.53
C GLU A 145 -8.19 -14.07 9.71
N PHE A 146 -7.72 -12.89 9.31
CA PHE A 146 -8.39 -12.07 8.29
C PHE A 146 -8.16 -12.64 6.89
N ILE A 147 -9.22 -12.76 6.09
CA ILE A 147 -9.13 -13.26 4.71
C ILE A 147 -9.98 -12.41 3.77
N PRO A 148 -9.36 -11.56 2.92
CA PRO A 148 -7.91 -11.33 2.79
C PRO A 148 -7.28 -10.67 4.03
N ASP A 149 -5.95 -10.58 4.07
CA ASP A 149 -5.17 -9.86 5.08
C ASP A 149 -4.91 -8.38 4.70
N THR A 150 -5.34 -7.97 3.51
CA THR A 150 -5.18 -6.60 2.98
C THR A 150 -6.48 -6.11 2.37
N TYR A 151 -6.88 -4.88 2.67
CA TYR A 151 -8.12 -4.25 2.20
C TYR A 151 -7.90 -2.82 1.74
N ARG A 152 -8.80 -2.33 0.89
CA ARG A 152 -8.84 -0.94 0.44
C ARG A 152 -10.21 -0.34 0.67
N ILE A 153 -10.24 0.80 1.34
CA ILE A 153 -11.48 1.49 1.67
C ILE A 153 -11.41 2.88 1.07
N VAL A 154 -12.51 3.33 0.48
CA VAL A 154 -12.58 4.70 -0.03
C VAL A 154 -12.75 5.66 1.14
N LEU A 155 -12.13 6.82 1.06
CA LEU A 155 -12.33 7.90 2.01
C LEU A 155 -13.82 8.17 2.25
N ALA A 156 -14.22 8.25 3.51
CA ALA A 156 -15.59 8.42 3.98
C ALA A 156 -16.57 7.31 3.56
N GLU A 157 -16.10 6.19 3.02
CA GLU A 157 -16.89 4.98 2.85
C GLU A 157 -16.62 3.97 3.98
N THR A 158 -17.61 3.11 4.21
CA THR A 158 -17.48 1.96 5.11
C THR A 158 -17.26 0.68 4.31
N ASP A 159 -16.39 -0.20 4.80
CA ASP A 159 -16.20 -1.54 4.25
C ASP A 159 -16.19 -2.61 5.37
N VAL A 160 -16.19 -3.88 4.96
CA VAL A 160 -16.29 -5.04 5.84
C VAL A 160 -15.07 -5.96 5.66
N LEU A 161 -14.21 -6.00 6.68
CA LEU A 161 -13.15 -7.00 6.79
C LEU A 161 -13.76 -8.33 7.23
N LYS A 162 -13.27 -9.44 6.66
CA LYS A 162 -13.74 -10.79 6.97
C LYS A 162 -12.71 -11.49 7.84
N LEU A 163 -13.09 -11.76 9.09
CA LEU A 163 -12.30 -12.50 10.05
C LEU A 163 -12.84 -13.92 10.15
N ARG A 164 -12.06 -14.91 9.72
CA ARG A 164 -12.41 -16.34 9.83
C ARG A 164 -11.90 -16.90 11.15
N ILE A 165 -12.75 -17.71 11.77
CA ILE A 165 -12.55 -18.22 13.13
C ILE A 165 -12.87 -19.70 13.10
N SER A 166 -11.89 -20.56 13.35
CA SER A 166 -12.15 -21.99 13.59
C SER A 166 -12.85 -22.13 14.93
N LEU A 167 -13.94 -22.89 14.94
CA LEU A 167 -14.70 -23.20 16.14
C LEU A 167 -14.37 -24.64 16.57
N GLY A 168 -14.22 -24.86 17.87
CA GLY A 168 -14.04 -26.20 18.42
C GLY A 168 -13.03 -26.24 19.57
N PRO A 169 -12.88 -27.42 20.22
CA PRO A 169 -12.07 -27.59 21.43
C PRO A 169 -10.62 -27.16 21.23
N ASP A 170 -10.03 -27.48 20.07
CA ASP A 170 -8.64 -27.17 19.73
C ASP A 170 -8.40 -25.67 19.48
N SER A 171 -9.46 -24.93 19.12
CA SER A 171 -9.36 -23.49 18.88
C SER A 171 -9.44 -22.68 20.17
N GLY A 172 -10.09 -23.20 21.22
CA GLY A 172 -10.41 -22.48 22.44
C GLY A 172 -11.43 -21.34 22.27
N ILE A 173 -11.97 -21.13 21.07
CA ILE A 173 -12.92 -20.05 20.75
C ILE A 173 -14.30 -20.66 20.49
N GLN A 174 -15.31 -20.06 21.11
CA GLN A 174 -16.71 -20.45 21.01
C GLN A 174 -17.57 -19.32 20.45
N ILE A 175 -18.77 -19.67 19.97
CA ILE A 175 -19.77 -18.70 19.54
C ILE A 175 -20.12 -17.81 20.74
N GLY A 176 -20.22 -16.50 20.50
CA GLY A 176 -20.48 -15.50 21.53
C GLY A 176 -19.23 -14.99 22.26
N ASP A 177 -18.05 -15.60 22.07
CA ASP A 177 -16.81 -15.03 22.63
C ASP A 177 -16.56 -13.63 22.08
N VAL A 178 -15.98 -12.76 22.92
CA VAL A 178 -15.72 -11.36 22.57
C VAL A 178 -14.40 -11.25 21.82
N ILE A 179 -14.47 -10.65 20.64
CA ILE A 179 -13.33 -10.24 19.81
C ILE A 179 -13.11 -8.75 20.04
N THR A 180 -11.90 -8.38 20.44
CA THR A 180 -11.48 -6.97 20.56
C THR A 180 -10.72 -6.56 19.30
N LEU A 181 -10.95 -5.33 18.84
CA LEU A 181 -10.43 -4.80 17.59
C LEU A 181 -9.75 -3.45 17.84
N GLU A 182 -8.53 -3.31 17.33
CA GLU A 182 -7.69 -2.12 17.49
C GLU A 182 -7.09 -1.71 16.14
N SER A 183 -6.92 -0.40 15.93
CA SER A 183 -6.19 0.18 14.80
C SER A 183 -4.96 0.90 15.34
N ASN A 184 -3.84 0.82 14.65
CA ASN A 184 -2.62 1.56 14.99
C ASN A 184 -2.68 3.06 14.61
N THR A 185 -3.71 3.48 13.87
CA THR A 185 -3.87 4.86 13.38
C THR A 185 -5.34 5.30 13.41
N GLU A 186 -5.57 6.60 13.51
CA GLU A 186 -6.90 7.23 13.39
C GLU A 186 -7.37 7.32 11.92
N GLY A 187 -6.47 7.06 10.96
CA GLY A 187 -6.79 7.11 9.52
C GLY A 187 -7.81 6.06 9.06
N VAL A 188 -8.01 4.99 9.83
CA VAL A 188 -9.10 4.01 9.67
C VAL A 188 -9.81 3.85 10.99
N LYS A 189 -11.12 4.10 11.00
CA LYS A 189 -11.96 3.98 12.17
C LYS A 189 -12.67 2.62 12.19
N ILE A 190 -12.48 1.87 13.26
CA ILE A 190 -13.25 0.65 13.53
C ILE A 190 -14.61 1.06 14.10
N ILE A 191 -15.70 0.72 13.41
CA ILE A 191 -17.06 1.15 13.83
C ILE A 191 -17.45 0.50 15.16
N GLN A 192 -17.02 -0.74 15.38
CA GLN A 192 -17.27 -1.51 16.58
C GLN A 192 -15.96 -2.13 17.06
N SER A 193 -15.35 -1.55 18.10
CA SER A 193 -14.09 -2.05 18.68
C SER A 193 -14.23 -3.39 19.41
N THR A 194 -15.48 -3.85 19.63
CA THR A 194 -15.77 -5.18 20.16
C THR A 194 -16.93 -5.81 19.39
N ILE A 195 -16.76 -7.08 19.00
CA ILE A 195 -17.79 -7.87 18.33
C ILE A 195 -17.82 -9.29 18.92
N ALA A 196 -18.96 -9.97 18.84
CA ALA A 196 -19.07 -11.36 19.26
C ALA A 196 -18.76 -12.31 18.10
N VAL A 197 -18.17 -13.48 18.40
CA VAL A 197 -18.06 -14.58 17.43
C VAL A 197 -19.46 -14.96 16.95
N PRO A 198 -19.75 -14.89 15.65
CA PRO A 198 -21.11 -15.03 15.13
C PRO A 198 -21.60 -16.48 15.13
N VAL A 199 -22.93 -16.63 15.13
CA VAL A 199 -23.60 -17.93 15.02
C VAL A 199 -23.49 -18.51 13.61
N GLU A 200 -23.46 -17.65 12.59
CA GLU A 200 -23.27 -18.01 11.18
C GLU A 200 -21.88 -18.65 10.97
N ARG A 201 -21.88 -19.91 10.55
CA ARG A 201 -20.67 -20.72 10.33
C ARG A 201 -20.81 -21.68 9.16
N TYR A 202 -19.68 -22.03 8.57
CA TYR A 202 -19.55 -23.25 7.78
C TYR A 202 -19.51 -24.44 8.73
N GLU A 203 -20.12 -25.56 8.36
CA GLU A 203 -20.16 -26.74 9.24
C GLU A 203 -18.96 -27.67 9.04
N ASN A 204 -18.38 -27.71 7.82
CA ASN A 204 -17.26 -28.58 7.46
C ASN A 204 -16.21 -27.80 6.64
N PRO A 205 -15.11 -27.30 7.26
CA PRO A 205 -14.82 -27.29 8.69
C PRO A 205 -15.70 -26.29 9.48
N PRO A 206 -15.86 -26.45 10.81
CA PRO A 206 -16.61 -25.53 11.65
C PRO A 206 -15.92 -24.15 11.72
N ILE A 207 -16.32 -23.22 10.85
CA ILE A 207 -15.68 -21.90 10.70
C ILE A 207 -16.72 -20.80 10.76
N ALA A 208 -16.63 -19.92 11.75
CA ALA A 208 -17.38 -18.67 11.80
C ALA A 208 -16.70 -17.58 10.96
N VAL A 209 -17.49 -16.65 10.41
CA VAL A 209 -16.98 -15.47 9.69
C VAL A 209 -17.51 -14.20 10.34
N ALA A 210 -16.68 -13.57 11.17
CA ALA A 210 -16.97 -12.27 11.73
C ALA A 210 -16.77 -11.16 10.70
N ARG A 211 -17.70 -10.21 10.66
CA ARG A 211 -17.73 -9.07 9.73
C ARG A 211 -17.32 -7.82 10.50
N VAL A 212 -16.08 -7.40 10.37
CA VAL A 212 -15.53 -6.21 11.03
C VAL A 212 -15.79 -5.00 10.15
N LYS A 213 -16.61 -4.06 10.62
CA LYS A 213 -16.90 -2.83 9.88
C LYS A 213 -15.88 -1.74 10.19
N VAL A 214 -15.37 -1.11 9.16
CA VAL A 214 -14.34 -0.06 9.21
C VAL A 214 -14.72 1.07 8.27
N GLU A 215 -14.27 2.28 8.59
CA GLU A 215 -14.51 3.52 7.85
C GLU A 215 -13.16 4.18 7.52
N GLY A 216 -12.97 4.57 6.26
CA GLY A 216 -11.78 5.33 5.86
C GLY A 216 -11.91 6.79 6.29
N VAL A 217 -11.00 7.28 7.14
CA VAL A 217 -11.07 8.63 7.71
C VAL A 217 -10.06 9.58 7.06
N GLN A 218 -8.84 9.11 6.81
CA GLN A 218 -7.76 9.92 6.24
C GLN A 218 -7.29 9.32 4.91
N PRO A 219 -7.19 10.10 3.81
CA PRO A 219 -6.73 9.58 2.54
C PRO A 219 -5.27 9.14 2.60
N ASN A 220 -4.93 8.07 1.88
CA ASN A 220 -3.60 7.44 1.84
C ASN A 220 -3.10 6.90 3.19
N ALA A 221 -3.95 6.84 4.22
CA ALA A 221 -3.60 6.20 5.47
C ALA A 221 -3.48 4.68 5.27
N GLU A 222 -2.42 4.09 5.82
CA GLU A 222 -2.28 2.65 5.97
C GLU A 222 -2.49 2.30 7.44
N ALA A 223 -3.50 1.49 7.74
CA ALA A 223 -3.84 1.05 9.09
C ALA A 223 -3.59 -0.44 9.29
N TRP A 224 -2.98 -0.79 10.40
CA TRP A 224 -2.86 -2.15 10.88
C TRP A 224 -3.98 -2.43 11.87
N ILE A 225 -4.94 -3.24 11.43
CA ILE A 225 -6.09 -3.66 12.23
C ILE A 225 -5.76 -4.99 12.91
N VAL A 226 -5.79 -4.98 14.24
CA VAL A 226 -5.50 -6.14 15.09
C VAL A 226 -6.80 -6.63 15.71
N ALA A 227 -7.12 -7.91 15.50
CA ALA A 227 -8.19 -8.61 16.19
C ALA A 227 -7.59 -9.53 17.26
N ARG A 228 -8.19 -9.57 18.46
CA ARG A 228 -7.79 -10.49 19.54
C ARG A 228 -8.99 -11.23 20.12
N CYS A 229 -8.83 -12.51 20.40
CA CYS A 229 -9.83 -13.32 21.09
C CYS A 229 -9.15 -14.50 21.80
N LYS A 230 -9.35 -14.65 23.12
CA LYS A 230 -8.86 -15.78 23.94
C LYS A 230 -7.37 -16.13 23.70
N GLY A 231 -6.51 -15.12 23.62
CA GLY A 231 -5.06 -15.29 23.40
C GLY A 231 -4.64 -15.52 21.94
N LYS A 232 -5.58 -15.54 20.99
CA LYS A 232 -5.29 -15.50 19.55
C LYS A 232 -5.30 -14.09 19.03
N GLU A 233 -4.49 -13.84 18.01
CA GLU A 233 -4.34 -12.56 17.33
C GLU A 233 -4.41 -12.78 15.81
N ALA A 234 -5.06 -11.85 15.11
CA ALA A 234 -5.07 -11.78 13.65
C ALA A 234 -4.91 -10.32 13.21
N ASN A 235 -4.17 -10.11 12.12
CA ASN A 235 -3.82 -8.78 11.63
C ASN A 235 -4.32 -8.59 10.19
N ALA A 236 -4.73 -7.37 9.85
CA ALA A 236 -5.03 -6.95 8.49
C ALA A 236 -4.49 -5.55 8.22
N ILE A 237 -4.02 -5.31 7.00
CA ILE A 237 -3.62 -4.00 6.50
C ILE A 237 -4.82 -3.38 5.78
N VAL A 238 -5.12 -2.12 6.07
CA VAL A 238 -6.21 -1.37 5.44
C VAL A 238 -5.66 -0.07 4.87
N GLU A 239 -5.70 0.08 3.55
CA GLU A 239 -5.30 1.30 2.85
C GLU A 239 -6.53 2.15 2.54
N VAL A 240 -6.48 3.45 2.86
CA VAL A 240 -7.54 4.39 2.51
C VAL A 240 -7.21 5.08 1.19
N ILE A 241 -8.11 4.98 0.22
CA ILE A 241 -7.95 5.59 -1.12
C ILE A 241 -8.97 6.71 -1.34
N SER A 242 -8.61 7.77 -2.09
CA SER A 242 -9.49 8.92 -2.30
C SER A 242 -10.69 8.63 -3.22
N GLN A 243 -10.54 7.70 -4.17
CA GLN A 243 -11.61 7.27 -5.09
C GLN A 243 -11.41 5.80 -5.49
N LYS A 244 -12.49 5.06 -5.75
CA LYS A 244 -12.38 3.76 -6.44
C LYS A 244 -11.80 4.02 -7.83
N SER A 245 -10.56 3.61 -8.07
CA SER A 245 -10.06 3.55 -9.44
C SER A 245 -10.90 2.51 -10.18
N ARG A 246 -11.77 2.97 -11.07
CA ARG A 246 -12.49 2.11 -12.00
C ARG A 246 -11.47 1.59 -13.00
N ARG A 247 -10.76 0.51 -12.65
CA ARG A 247 -9.94 -0.23 -13.58
C ARG A 247 -10.62 -1.55 -13.86
N GLU A 248 -10.96 -1.73 -15.13
CA GLU A 248 -11.26 -3.04 -15.71
C GLU A 248 -10.14 -4.02 -15.35
N PRO A 249 -10.45 -5.31 -15.16
CA PRO A 249 -9.44 -6.33 -14.90
C PRO A 249 -8.38 -6.26 -16.01
N PRO A 250 -7.09 -6.00 -15.70
CA PRO A 250 -6.17 -5.55 -16.71
C PRO A 250 -5.69 -6.73 -17.56
N ALA A 251 -5.76 -6.57 -18.88
CA ALA A 251 -4.99 -7.40 -19.81
C ALA A 251 -3.50 -7.40 -19.40
N GLY A 252 -2.88 -8.58 -19.30
CA GLY A 252 -1.49 -8.81 -18.90
C GLY A 252 -1.37 -9.51 -17.54
N GLY A 253 -0.36 -10.36 -17.35
CA GLY A 253 -0.20 -11.20 -16.15
C GLY A 253 0.05 -10.45 -14.82
N LEU A 254 0.41 -11.22 -13.79
CA LEU A 254 0.64 -10.77 -12.41
C LEU A 254 1.62 -9.58 -12.32
N PHE A 255 2.70 -9.60 -13.09
CA PHE A 255 3.73 -8.56 -13.09
C PHE A 255 3.57 -7.68 -14.34
N LYS A 256 3.58 -6.36 -14.16
CA LYS A 256 3.45 -5.38 -15.24
C LYS A 256 4.77 -4.74 -15.59
N GLU A 257 5.53 -4.28 -14.59
CA GLU A 257 6.81 -3.58 -14.79
C GLU A 257 7.78 -3.85 -13.63
N ILE A 258 9.06 -3.56 -13.85
CA ILE A 258 10.09 -3.41 -12.81
C ILE A 258 10.63 -2.00 -12.95
N LYS A 259 10.76 -1.26 -11.84
CA LYS A 259 11.23 0.12 -11.83
C LYS A 259 12.09 0.42 -10.60
N TYR A 260 13.04 1.32 -10.77
CA TYR A 260 13.69 2.03 -9.68
C TYR A 260 12.80 3.16 -9.17
N ARG A 261 12.97 3.50 -7.90
CA ARG A 261 12.39 4.70 -7.30
C ARG A 261 13.37 5.32 -6.32
N VAL A 262 13.26 6.63 -6.16
CA VAL A 262 13.92 7.39 -5.10
C VAL A 262 12.90 7.64 -4.01
N GLU A 263 13.03 6.97 -2.87
CA GLU A 263 12.14 7.15 -1.72
C GLU A 263 12.94 7.11 -0.40
N GLU A 264 13.19 8.28 0.18
CA GLU A 264 14.06 8.43 1.35
C GLU A 264 13.45 7.86 2.64
N GLU A 265 12.13 7.87 2.75
CA GLU A 265 11.42 7.51 3.99
C GLU A 265 11.04 6.03 4.07
N SER A 266 11.22 5.26 2.99
CA SER A 266 10.81 3.86 2.94
C SER A 266 11.92 2.92 3.43
N PRO A 267 11.63 2.03 4.40
CA PRO A 267 12.59 1.04 4.87
C PRO A 267 12.76 -0.14 3.89
N LEU A 268 11.98 -0.19 2.81
CA LEU A 268 11.93 -1.35 1.91
C LEU A 268 12.91 -1.18 0.74
N ARG A 269 13.79 -2.18 0.56
CA ARG A 269 14.69 -2.31 -0.60
C ARG A 269 13.93 -2.54 -1.90
N VAL A 270 12.90 -3.37 -1.79
CA VAL A 270 12.05 -3.79 -2.90
C VAL A 270 10.66 -4.03 -2.37
N HIS A 271 9.65 -3.70 -3.15
CA HIS A 271 8.28 -4.10 -2.88
C HIS A 271 7.52 -4.33 -4.19
N PHE A 272 6.49 -5.15 -4.15
CA PHE A 272 5.56 -5.35 -5.25
C PHE A 272 4.27 -4.59 -4.96
N ASP A 273 3.95 -3.63 -5.82
CA ASP A 273 2.66 -2.95 -5.77
C ASP A 273 1.61 -3.81 -6.48
N ARG A 274 0.77 -4.48 -5.68
CA ARG A 274 -0.30 -5.37 -6.17
C ARG A 274 -1.35 -4.66 -7.03
N HIS A 275 -1.46 -3.32 -6.95
CA HIS A 275 -2.42 -2.55 -7.72
C HIS A 275 -1.92 -2.22 -9.12
N THR A 276 -0.67 -1.78 -9.20
CA THR A 276 -0.05 -1.43 -10.47
C THR A 276 0.62 -2.63 -11.14
N GLY A 277 0.87 -3.70 -10.37
CA GLY A 277 1.66 -4.86 -10.78
C GLY A 277 3.14 -4.53 -10.94
N VAL A 278 3.62 -3.44 -10.35
CA VAL A 278 5.00 -2.97 -10.52
C VAL A 278 5.87 -3.49 -9.37
N ILE A 279 7.04 -4.01 -9.71
CA ILE A 279 8.12 -4.27 -8.76
C ILE A 279 8.95 -3.00 -8.65
N TRP A 280 8.96 -2.39 -7.48
CA TRP A 280 9.70 -1.17 -7.20
C TRP A 280 10.97 -1.49 -6.42
N ILE A 281 12.10 -0.98 -6.88
CA ILE A 281 13.42 -1.08 -6.23
C ILE A 281 13.81 0.30 -5.72
N ASN A 282 13.93 0.45 -4.40
CA ASN A 282 14.27 1.73 -3.79
C ASN A 282 15.79 1.95 -3.82
N THR A 283 16.26 2.89 -4.65
CA THR A 283 17.70 3.23 -4.73
C THR A 283 18.20 4.01 -3.52
N MET A 284 17.30 4.49 -2.66
CA MET A 284 17.64 5.24 -1.44
C MET A 284 17.69 4.37 -0.18
N GLU A 285 17.37 3.07 -0.26
CA GLU A 285 17.50 2.20 0.93
C GLU A 285 18.99 2.04 1.30
N PRO A 286 19.38 2.12 2.58
CA PRO A 286 20.79 2.17 3.01
C PRO A 286 21.70 1.07 2.46
N SER A 287 21.23 -0.16 2.34
CA SER A 287 22.01 -1.27 1.78
C SER A 287 22.06 -1.24 0.25
N VAL A 288 21.03 -0.72 -0.42
CA VAL A 288 20.99 -0.53 -1.88
C VAL A 288 21.89 0.64 -2.31
N GLN A 289 21.95 1.71 -1.51
CA GLN A 289 22.83 2.87 -1.74
C GLN A 289 24.33 2.53 -1.74
N LEU A 290 24.74 1.39 -1.15
CA LEU A 290 26.12 0.91 -1.27
C LEU A 290 26.51 0.55 -2.71
N TYR A 291 25.51 0.34 -3.57
CA TYR A 291 25.67 -0.08 -4.96
C TYR A 291 25.20 1.01 -5.93
N PHE A 292 24.06 1.66 -5.63
CA PHE A 292 23.42 2.66 -6.49
C PHE A 292 23.67 4.09 -5.99
N ASP A 293 23.86 5.00 -6.94
CA ASP A 293 23.74 6.43 -6.64
C ASP A 293 22.26 6.85 -6.65
N ALA A 294 21.95 8.01 -6.06
CA ALA A 294 20.57 8.52 -5.91
C ALA A 294 19.82 8.71 -7.23
N ASP A 295 20.53 8.85 -8.36
CA ASP A 295 19.97 9.02 -9.71
C ASP A 295 19.93 7.71 -10.54
N GLY A 296 20.16 6.55 -9.92
CA GLY A 296 20.15 5.25 -10.60
C GLY A 296 21.42 4.96 -11.41
N LYS A 297 22.48 5.76 -11.28
CA LYS A 297 23.81 5.43 -11.84
C LYS A 297 24.38 4.16 -11.21
N GLY A 298 25.17 3.45 -12.00
CA GLY A 298 25.77 2.17 -11.63
C GLY A 298 24.91 0.95 -11.97
N GLN A 299 23.70 1.12 -12.51
CA GLN A 299 22.81 0.02 -12.95
C GLN A 299 23.42 -0.94 -13.98
N GLU A 300 24.49 -0.53 -14.68
CA GLU A 300 25.28 -1.34 -15.60
C GLU A 300 26.36 -2.18 -14.91
N LYS A 301 26.69 -1.90 -13.64
CA LYS A 301 27.73 -2.59 -12.90
C LYS A 301 27.28 -4.02 -12.54
N PRO A 302 28.18 -5.02 -12.58
CA PRO A 302 27.85 -6.41 -12.28
C PRO A 302 27.20 -6.59 -10.90
N ALA A 303 27.77 -5.95 -9.87
CA ALA A 303 27.30 -6.08 -8.50
C ALA A 303 25.87 -5.56 -8.33
N ASN A 304 25.56 -4.41 -8.95
CA ASN A 304 24.23 -3.80 -8.95
C ASN A 304 23.20 -4.68 -9.65
N GLN A 305 23.55 -5.25 -10.80
CA GLN A 305 22.67 -6.15 -11.53
C GLN A 305 22.39 -7.45 -10.75
N CYS A 306 23.39 -8.00 -10.08
CA CYS A 306 23.22 -9.15 -9.19
C CYS A 306 22.30 -8.83 -8.01
N LEU A 307 22.46 -7.65 -7.40
CA LEU A 307 21.58 -7.19 -6.32
C LEU A 307 20.13 -7.07 -6.80
N VAL A 308 19.91 -6.44 -7.96
CA VAL A 308 18.57 -6.30 -8.55
C VAL A 308 17.96 -7.67 -8.87
N ALA A 309 18.76 -8.59 -9.40
CA ALA A 309 18.30 -9.95 -9.67
C ALA A 309 17.84 -10.68 -8.40
N GLU A 310 18.56 -10.53 -7.30
CA GLU A 310 18.18 -11.10 -6.00
C GLU A 310 16.89 -10.46 -5.46
N LEU A 311 16.80 -9.12 -5.48
CA LEU A 311 15.62 -8.38 -5.00
C LEU A 311 14.36 -8.73 -5.80
N VAL A 312 14.47 -8.81 -7.13
CA VAL A 312 13.36 -9.21 -8.01
C VAL A 312 12.99 -10.68 -7.78
N THR A 313 13.97 -11.57 -7.63
CA THR A 313 13.73 -13.00 -7.31
C THR A 313 12.96 -13.14 -6.01
N GLN A 314 13.41 -12.42 -4.96
CA GLN A 314 12.77 -12.42 -3.65
C GLN A 314 11.29 -12.08 -3.77
N VAL A 315 10.98 -10.88 -4.28
CA VAL A 315 9.61 -10.36 -4.27
C VAL A 315 8.71 -11.10 -5.25
N ALA A 316 9.21 -11.48 -6.43
CA ALA A 316 8.40 -12.19 -7.40
C ALA A 316 8.02 -13.60 -6.93
N CYS A 317 8.96 -14.33 -6.30
CA CYS A 317 8.66 -15.65 -5.74
C CYS A 317 7.69 -15.56 -4.55
N GLU A 318 7.87 -14.54 -3.69
CA GLU A 318 6.95 -14.27 -2.58
C GLU A 318 5.52 -14.01 -3.08
N GLU A 319 5.36 -13.21 -4.12
CA GLU A 319 4.04 -12.85 -4.65
C GLU A 319 3.37 -14.00 -5.41
N ILE A 320 4.12 -14.85 -6.10
CA ILE A 320 3.56 -16.08 -6.68
C ILE A 320 3.15 -17.06 -5.58
N ALA A 321 3.98 -17.24 -4.55
CA ALA A 321 3.63 -18.08 -3.40
C ALA A 321 2.37 -17.58 -2.69
N ARG A 322 2.28 -16.26 -2.49
CA ARG A 322 1.11 -15.60 -1.92
C ARG A 322 -0.13 -15.81 -2.79
N ALA A 323 -0.05 -15.52 -4.09
CA ALA A 323 -1.16 -15.70 -5.02
C ALA A 323 -1.64 -17.17 -5.08
N ARG A 324 -0.71 -18.13 -5.00
CA ARG A 324 -1.05 -19.56 -4.95
C ARG A 324 -1.76 -19.93 -3.64
N ARG A 325 -1.28 -19.40 -2.51
CA ARG A 325 -1.91 -19.56 -1.19
C ARG A 325 -3.31 -18.96 -1.16
N GLU A 326 -3.48 -17.75 -1.68
CA GLU A 326 -4.77 -17.05 -1.77
C GLU A 326 -5.79 -17.82 -2.63
N LYS A 327 -5.32 -18.47 -3.72
CA LYS A 327 -6.15 -19.37 -4.55
C LYS A 327 -6.44 -20.73 -3.91
N GLY A 328 -5.87 -21.03 -2.73
CA GLY A 328 -6.03 -22.33 -2.07
C GLY A 328 -5.29 -23.48 -2.78
N HIS A 329 -4.32 -23.16 -3.65
CA HIS A 329 -3.57 -24.14 -4.43
C HIS A 329 -2.23 -24.56 -3.78
N LEU A 330 -1.98 -24.13 -2.54
CA LEU A 330 -0.81 -24.52 -1.78
C LEU A 330 -0.98 -25.97 -1.29
N ASN A 331 -0.05 -26.85 -1.66
CA ASN A 331 -0.04 -28.22 -1.15
C ASN A 331 0.50 -28.22 0.28
N ILE A 332 -0.30 -28.70 1.23
CA ILE A 332 0.06 -28.79 2.66
C ILE A 332 0.14 -30.28 3.00
N PRO A 333 1.35 -30.85 3.15
CA PRO A 333 1.49 -32.25 3.53
C PRO A 333 0.84 -32.57 4.88
N ALA A 334 0.39 -33.81 5.06
CA ALA A 334 -0.19 -34.25 6.33
C ALA A 334 0.77 -34.00 7.51
N GLY A 335 0.26 -33.37 8.57
CA GLY A 335 1.04 -33.03 9.77
C GLY A 335 1.95 -31.80 9.64
N VAL A 336 2.00 -31.13 8.49
CA VAL A 336 2.79 -29.91 8.27
C VAL A 336 1.90 -28.68 8.44
N LYS A 337 2.40 -27.66 9.15
CA LYS A 337 1.68 -26.37 9.28
C LYS A 337 1.69 -25.64 7.94
N GLU A 338 0.61 -24.96 7.60
CA GLU A 338 0.50 -24.20 6.33
C GLU A 338 1.63 -23.16 6.18
N LEU A 339 2.09 -22.55 7.26
CA LEU A 339 3.21 -21.60 7.23
C LEU A 339 4.52 -22.29 6.79
N ASP A 340 4.78 -23.49 7.30
CA ASP A 340 5.96 -24.28 6.92
C ASP A 340 5.84 -24.76 5.47
N ALA A 341 4.63 -25.15 5.04
CA ALA A 341 4.35 -25.49 3.65
C ALA A 341 4.53 -24.29 2.70
N PHE A 342 4.13 -23.08 3.14
CA PHE A 342 4.32 -21.84 2.40
C PHE A 342 5.81 -21.53 2.23
N TYR A 343 6.60 -21.54 3.30
CA TYR A 343 8.04 -21.31 3.21
C TYR A 343 8.77 -22.39 2.42
N GLY A 344 8.33 -23.66 2.54
CA GLY A 344 8.82 -24.75 1.71
C GLY A 344 8.57 -24.51 0.23
N TYR A 345 7.36 -24.08 -0.13
CA TYR A 345 7.02 -23.73 -1.51
C TYR A 345 7.77 -22.49 -2.02
N LEU A 346 7.89 -21.44 -1.19
CA LEU A 346 8.65 -20.24 -1.51
C LEU A 346 10.13 -20.57 -1.77
N ASN A 347 10.75 -21.39 -0.92
CA ASN A 347 12.13 -21.83 -1.11
C ASN A 347 12.28 -22.65 -2.39
N LYS A 348 11.32 -23.52 -2.70
CA LYS A 348 11.29 -24.25 -3.98
C LYS A 348 11.23 -23.29 -5.17
N LEU A 349 10.35 -22.28 -5.13
CA LEU A 349 10.26 -21.28 -6.19
C LEU A 349 11.59 -20.54 -6.39
N ARG A 350 12.23 -20.12 -5.30
CA ARG A 350 13.54 -19.44 -5.36
C ARG A 350 14.60 -20.34 -5.98
N ILE A 351 14.75 -21.58 -5.50
CA ILE A 351 15.73 -22.53 -6.04
C ILE A 351 15.51 -22.78 -7.55
N GLN A 352 14.26 -22.93 -7.98
CA GLN A 352 13.93 -23.26 -9.36
C GLN A 352 14.08 -22.09 -10.33
N ASN A 353 13.93 -20.85 -9.86
CA ASN A 353 13.79 -19.69 -10.74
C ASN A 353 14.90 -18.63 -10.58
N ALA A 354 15.66 -18.63 -9.48
CA ALA A 354 16.72 -17.66 -9.23
C ALA A 354 17.74 -17.62 -10.38
N GLU A 355 18.21 -18.78 -10.83
CA GLU A 355 19.18 -18.85 -11.94
C GLU A 355 18.64 -18.18 -13.22
N MET A 356 17.38 -18.47 -13.58
CA MET A 356 16.74 -17.90 -14.77
C MET A 356 16.56 -16.39 -14.64
N ILE A 357 16.12 -15.90 -13.47
CA ILE A 357 15.95 -14.46 -13.22
C ILE A 357 17.29 -13.73 -13.26
N HIS A 358 18.34 -14.29 -12.66
CA HIS A 358 19.71 -13.78 -12.77
C HIS A 358 20.19 -13.76 -14.23
N ARG A 359 19.89 -14.79 -15.02
CA ARG A 359 20.18 -14.84 -16.45
C ARG A 359 19.36 -13.86 -17.30
N LEU A 360 18.39 -13.15 -16.75
CA LEU A 360 17.67 -12.08 -17.47
C LEU A 360 18.14 -10.70 -17.01
N LEU A 361 18.48 -10.55 -15.73
CA LEU A 361 18.76 -9.26 -15.12
C LEU A 361 20.25 -8.89 -15.06
N VAL A 362 21.16 -9.87 -15.10
CA VAL A 362 22.62 -9.65 -15.14
C VAL A 362 23.12 -9.73 -16.56
N ASP A 363 23.87 -8.77 -17.08
CA ASP A 363 24.42 -8.82 -18.45
C ASP A 363 25.21 -10.13 -18.70
N PRO A 364 25.00 -10.85 -19.82
CA PRO A 364 25.77 -12.05 -20.16
C PRO A 364 27.28 -11.90 -20.04
N ARG A 365 27.85 -10.72 -20.33
CA ARG A 365 29.29 -10.45 -20.24
C ARG A 365 29.84 -10.50 -18.80
N HIS A 366 28.96 -10.48 -17.81
CA HIS A 366 29.31 -10.50 -16.38
C HIS A 366 29.09 -11.87 -15.73
N ARG A 367 28.66 -12.88 -16.49
CA ARG A 367 28.39 -14.22 -15.98
C ARG A 367 29.59 -15.14 -16.22
N ARG A 368 29.84 -16.07 -15.30
CA ARG A 368 30.77 -17.18 -15.51
C ARG A 368 29.97 -18.35 -16.09
N PHE A 369 30.47 -18.92 -17.20
CA PHE A 369 29.87 -20.06 -17.88
C PHE A 369 30.24 -21.38 -17.22
#